data_AF-A0A2H5YSM9-F1
#
_entry.id   AF-A0A2H5YSM9-F1
#
_cell.length_a   1.000
_cell.length_b   1.000
_cell.length_c   1.000
_cell.angle_alpha   90.00
_cell.angle_beta   90.00
_cell.angle_gamma   90.00
#
_symmetry.space_group_name_H-M   'P 1'
#
loop_
_entity.id
_entity.type
_entity.pdbx_description
1 polymer ?
#
loop_
_entity_poly.entity_id
_entity_poly.type
_entity_poly.pdbx_seq_one_letter_code
_entity_poly.pdbx_strand_id
1 'polypeptide(L)'
;MLRSVLNVSRGVSGFAGTTMERLWTPWRLRYVAGDVRHEGCIFCTKPAAGDDIEHLILYRGEAAYLIMNLFPYNTGHVMVVPFRHAAELSELDPATNAELFGLLPWLTEAQRRVLRCDGFNIGLNLGAVAGAGISDHLHIHVVPRWQGDANFMPILANTMVLPELIPVTYAKLRAELELSALARGEGDPAIPQAGAIVLLEGHGKVALRRASDGSIVLPKGHIEPGEPAYRAALREVHEEMGLRAEVIGWAGTLRFTAAGRERLVAYLIVSAEPEPDFQRHLETDTVLLDPADAAMALTHEPARELLRAALGRLGLPVGASR
;
A
#
# COMPACT_ATOMS: atom_id res chain seq x y z
N MET A 1 -5.94 -15.49 22.21
CA MET A 1 -7.16 -16.30 22.43
C MET A 1 -7.56 -16.97 21.11
N LEU A 2 -6.84 -18.05 20.72
CA LEU A 2 -7.16 -18.86 19.55
C LEU A 2 -7.56 -20.26 20.01
N ARG A 3 -8.80 -20.64 19.74
CA ARG A 3 -9.44 -21.98 19.73
C ARG A 3 -10.90 -21.67 19.38
N SER A 4 -11.60 -22.32 18.48
CA SER A 4 -11.56 -23.70 18.00
C SER A 4 -12.80 -23.87 17.13
N VAL A 5 -12.74 -24.50 15.97
CA VAL A 5 -13.90 -25.28 15.48
C VAL A 5 -13.38 -26.46 14.67
N LEU A 6 -13.35 -27.64 15.30
CA LEU A 6 -13.29 -28.94 14.66
C LEU A 6 -14.73 -29.49 14.60
N ASN A 7 -15.09 -29.96 13.42
CA ASN A 7 -15.95 -31.11 13.10
C ASN A 7 -17.23 -31.37 13.91
N VAL A 8 -18.36 -31.39 13.19
CA VAL A 8 -19.30 -32.50 13.29
C VAL A 8 -19.75 -32.92 11.88
N SER A 9 -19.20 -34.03 11.41
CA SER A 9 -19.70 -34.81 10.29
C SER A 9 -20.45 -36.04 10.82
N ARG A 10 -21.71 -36.24 10.43
CA ARG A 10 -22.34 -37.58 10.30
C ARG A 10 -23.28 -37.54 9.09
N GLY A 11 -23.00 -38.41 8.12
CA GLY A 11 -23.63 -38.39 6.80
C GLY A 11 -24.78 -39.37 6.62
N VAL A 12 -25.36 -39.30 5.42
CA VAL A 12 -25.97 -40.44 4.71
C VAL A 12 -25.53 -40.34 3.25
N SER A 13 -25.16 -41.49 2.70
CA SER A 13 -24.50 -41.77 1.43
C SER A 13 -25.34 -41.49 0.18
N GLY A 14 -24.65 -41.08 -0.90
CA GLY A 14 -25.05 -41.39 -2.27
C GLY A 14 -25.12 -40.19 -3.21
N PHE A 15 -24.05 -39.98 -3.99
CA PHE A 15 -23.97 -39.58 -5.41
C PHE A 15 -22.67 -38.82 -5.67
N ALA A 16 -21.86 -39.34 -6.60
CA ALA A 16 -20.66 -38.70 -7.10
C ALA A 16 -21.05 -37.47 -7.93
N GLY A 17 -20.57 -36.31 -7.51
CA GLY A 17 -20.68 -35.04 -8.22
C GLY A 17 -19.84 -34.02 -7.48
N THR A 18 -18.88 -33.42 -8.16
CA THR A 18 -17.97 -32.39 -7.66
C THR A 18 -18.72 -31.35 -6.83
N THR A 19 -18.50 -31.34 -5.52
CA THR A 19 -18.99 -30.31 -4.62
C THR A 19 -18.27 -29.01 -4.93
N MET A 20 -18.90 -28.17 -5.76
CA MET A 20 -18.61 -26.75 -5.84
C MET A 20 -18.89 -26.15 -4.46
N GLU A 21 -17.84 -25.74 -3.75
CA GLU A 21 -17.96 -24.88 -2.58
C GLU A 21 -18.60 -23.56 -3.01
N ARG A 22 -19.81 -23.31 -2.51
CA ARG A 22 -20.57 -22.10 -2.81
C ARG A 22 -19.98 -20.95 -2.00
N LEU A 23 -19.14 -20.13 -2.65
CA LEU A 23 -18.66 -18.87 -2.10
C LEU A 23 -19.84 -17.91 -1.93
N TRP A 24 -20.28 -17.74 -0.68
CA TRP A 24 -21.27 -16.74 -0.28
C TRP A 24 -20.58 -15.38 -0.09
N THR A 25 -21.05 -14.33 -0.79
CA THR A 25 -20.66 -12.94 -0.55
C THR A 25 -21.86 -12.06 -0.14
N PRO A 26 -22.39 -12.12 1.10
CA PRO A 26 -23.45 -11.23 1.57
C PRO A 26 -22.93 -9.99 2.32
N TRP A 27 -21.62 -9.72 2.32
CA TRP A 27 -20.98 -8.84 3.31
C TRP A 27 -21.31 -7.34 3.16
N ARG A 28 -21.45 -6.83 1.93
CA ARG A 28 -21.79 -5.41 1.68
C ARG A 28 -23.19 -5.06 2.20
N LEU A 29 -24.13 -6.00 2.10
CA LEU A 29 -25.49 -5.81 2.64
C LEU A 29 -25.48 -5.70 4.16
N ARG A 30 -24.64 -6.48 4.86
CA ARG A 30 -24.57 -6.42 6.34
C ARG A 30 -23.98 -5.12 6.86
N TYR A 31 -22.99 -4.54 6.17
CA TYR A 31 -22.37 -3.28 6.59
C TYR A 31 -23.24 -2.05 6.24
N VAL A 32 -23.83 -2.03 5.04
CA VAL A 32 -24.80 -0.99 4.64
C VAL A 32 -26.10 -1.10 5.47
N ALA A 33 -26.48 -2.31 5.91
CA ALA A 33 -27.56 -2.52 6.87
C ALA A 33 -27.18 -2.20 8.33
N GLY A 34 -25.93 -1.81 8.62
CA GLY A 34 -25.52 -1.34 9.93
C GLY A 34 -25.22 -2.43 10.98
N ASP A 35 -25.00 -3.69 10.58
CA ASP A 35 -24.77 -4.82 11.51
C ASP A 35 -23.41 -4.79 12.22
N VAL A 36 -22.46 -3.95 11.79
CA VAL A 36 -21.15 -3.80 12.42
C VAL A 36 -20.96 -2.34 12.80
N ARG A 37 -21.52 -1.95 13.95
CA ARG A 37 -21.23 -0.65 14.56
C ARG A 37 -19.93 -0.76 15.34
N HIS A 38 -18.90 -0.07 14.88
CA HIS A 38 -17.73 0.18 15.73
C HIS A 38 -18.14 1.16 16.85
N GLU A 39 -17.69 0.91 18.08
CA GLU A 39 -17.79 1.90 19.15
C GLU A 39 -16.92 3.11 18.78
N GLY A 40 -17.55 4.23 18.45
CA GLY A 40 -16.88 5.47 18.04
C GLY A 40 -16.68 5.63 16.53
N CYS A 41 -16.13 6.79 16.12
CA CYS A 41 -15.92 7.12 14.72
C CYS A 41 -14.57 6.61 14.21
N ILE A 42 -14.57 5.75 13.20
CA ILE A 42 -13.34 5.17 12.63
C ILE A 42 -12.39 6.22 12.04
N PHE A 43 -12.94 7.35 11.57
CA PHE A 43 -12.17 8.44 11.01
C PHE A 43 -11.53 9.33 12.08
N CYS A 44 -11.93 9.19 13.34
CA CYS A 44 -11.23 9.77 14.48
C CYS A 44 -10.21 8.79 15.06
N THR A 45 -10.60 7.51 15.23
CA THR A 45 -9.77 6.53 15.93
C THR A 45 -8.55 6.10 15.13
N LYS A 46 -8.71 5.82 13.83
CA LYS A 46 -7.61 5.38 12.96
C LYS A 46 -6.46 6.38 12.89
N PRO A 47 -6.67 7.67 12.57
CA PRO A 47 -5.55 8.60 12.55
C PRO A 47 -4.91 8.82 13.92
N ALA A 48 -5.65 8.66 15.03
CA ALA A 48 -5.15 8.81 16.39
C ALA A 48 -4.29 7.63 16.88
N ALA A 49 -4.46 6.43 16.32
CA ALA A 49 -3.72 5.23 16.72
C ALA A 49 -2.24 5.23 16.29
N GLY A 50 -1.88 6.07 15.31
CA GLY A 50 -0.48 6.31 14.92
C GLY A 50 0.14 5.28 13.96
N ASP A 51 -0.55 4.20 13.62
CA ASP A 51 -0.10 3.25 12.58
C ASP A 51 -0.81 3.50 11.24
N ASP A 52 -0.18 4.30 10.40
CA ASP A 52 -0.70 4.62 9.08
C ASP A 52 -0.79 3.40 8.15
N ILE A 53 0.10 2.41 8.30
CA ILE A 53 0.15 1.24 7.44
C ILE A 53 -1.02 0.33 7.79
N GLU A 54 -1.21 0.02 9.06
CA GLU A 54 -2.33 -0.78 9.56
C GLU A 54 -3.67 -0.13 9.19
N HIS A 55 -3.75 1.19 9.26
CA HIS A 55 -4.99 1.93 9.00
C HIS A 55 -5.19 2.39 7.57
N LEU A 56 -4.26 2.05 6.67
CA LEU A 56 -4.28 2.38 5.25
C LEU A 56 -4.33 3.89 4.97
N ILE A 57 -3.69 4.68 5.83
CA ILE A 57 -3.51 6.13 5.65
C ILE A 57 -2.35 6.35 4.67
N LEU A 58 -2.62 7.07 3.59
CA LEU A 58 -1.68 7.35 2.50
C LEU A 58 -0.94 8.67 2.68
N TYR A 59 -1.59 9.67 3.29
CA TYR A 59 -1.06 11.01 3.45
C TYR A 59 -1.79 11.71 4.60
N ARG A 60 -1.07 12.56 5.35
CA ARG A 60 -1.60 13.44 6.40
C ARG A 60 -1.21 14.87 6.06
N GLY A 61 -2.20 15.72 5.86
CA GLY A 61 -2.03 17.16 5.72
C GLY A 61 -2.22 17.87 7.07
N GLU A 62 -2.62 19.13 7.02
CA GLU A 62 -2.83 19.97 8.21
C GLU A 62 -4.20 19.70 8.85
N ALA A 63 -5.27 19.75 8.06
CA ALA A 63 -6.66 19.58 8.49
C ALA A 63 -7.34 18.35 7.86
N ALA A 64 -6.75 17.75 6.83
CA ALA A 64 -7.29 16.57 6.14
C ALA A 64 -6.24 15.49 5.87
N TYR A 65 -6.70 14.27 5.59
CA TYR A 65 -5.85 13.13 5.29
C TYR A 65 -6.48 12.21 4.24
N LEU A 66 -5.64 11.35 3.65
CA LEU A 66 -6.03 10.36 2.65
C LEU A 66 -6.01 8.97 3.26
N ILE A 67 -7.08 8.20 3.10
CA ILE A 67 -7.20 6.83 3.61
C ILE A 67 -7.83 5.91 2.58
N MET A 68 -7.28 4.73 2.36
CA MET A 68 -7.91 3.75 1.47
C MET A 68 -9.16 3.16 2.11
N ASN A 69 -10.18 2.92 1.28
CA ASN A 69 -11.34 2.20 1.71
C ASN A 69 -11.00 0.70 1.81
N LEU A 70 -11.22 0.11 3.00
CA LEU A 70 -11.03 -1.33 3.24
C LEU A 70 -12.01 -2.19 2.44
N PHE A 71 -13.17 -1.61 2.07
CA PHE A 71 -14.19 -2.25 1.24
C PHE A 71 -14.36 -1.45 -0.06
N PRO A 72 -13.36 -1.49 -0.95
CA PRO A 72 -13.30 -0.61 -2.10
C PRO A 72 -14.39 -0.94 -3.13
N TYR A 73 -14.84 0.07 -3.88
CA TYR A 73 -15.72 -0.14 -5.04
C TYR A 73 -14.92 -0.59 -6.25
N ASN A 74 -13.68 -0.09 -6.36
CA ASN A 74 -12.71 -0.54 -7.34
C ASN A 74 -11.30 -0.40 -6.75
N THR A 75 -10.31 -1.06 -7.33
CA THR A 75 -8.91 -0.96 -6.90
C THR A 75 -8.49 0.51 -6.84
N GLY A 76 -7.87 0.89 -5.71
CA GLY A 76 -7.45 2.27 -5.48
C GLY A 76 -8.55 3.21 -4.96
N HIS A 77 -9.70 2.72 -4.49
CA HIS A 77 -10.70 3.55 -3.82
C HIS A 77 -10.10 4.21 -2.56
N VAL A 78 -9.94 5.53 -2.60
CA VAL A 78 -9.43 6.36 -1.52
C VAL A 78 -10.51 7.33 -1.05
N MET A 79 -10.47 7.69 0.23
CA MET A 79 -11.31 8.71 0.84
C MET A 79 -10.45 9.88 1.32
N VAL A 80 -10.88 11.10 1.03
CA VAL A 80 -10.34 12.33 1.62
C VAL A 80 -11.20 12.69 2.83
N VAL A 81 -10.57 12.84 3.99
CA VAL A 81 -11.30 12.92 5.27
C VAL A 81 -10.72 14.05 6.12
N PRO A 82 -11.54 14.91 6.73
CA PRO A 82 -11.06 15.91 7.67
C PRO A 82 -10.69 15.24 9.00
N PHE A 83 -9.67 15.74 9.69
CA PHE A 83 -9.38 15.31 11.07
C PHE A 83 -10.51 15.71 12.03
N ARG A 84 -11.12 16.88 11.80
CA ARG A 84 -12.28 17.37 12.56
C ARG A 84 -13.48 16.46 12.27
N HIS A 85 -14.11 15.97 13.35
CA HIS A 85 -15.37 15.26 13.27
C HIS A 85 -16.49 16.23 12.88
N ALA A 86 -17.04 16.05 11.69
CA ALA A 86 -18.10 16.88 11.12
C ALA A 86 -18.92 16.05 10.14
N ALA A 87 -20.25 16.13 10.23
CA ALA A 87 -21.16 15.43 9.34
C ALA A 87 -21.40 16.21 8.04
N GLU A 88 -21.28 17.54 8.09
CA GLU A 88 -21.64 18.45 7.01
C GLU A 88 -20.51 19.41 6.66
N LEU A 89 -20.42 19.81 5.38
CA LEU A 89 -19.39 20.76 4.91
C LEU A 89 -19.49 22.13 5.58
N SER A 90 -20.69 22.53 6.02
CA SER A 90 -20.94 23.80 6.71
C SER A 90 -20.39 23.84 8.14
N GLU A 91 -20.01 22.70 8.71
CA GLU A 91 -19.43 22.60 10.06
C GLU A 91 -17.90 22.73 10.06
N LEU A 92 -17.30 22.74 8.87
CA LEU A 92 -15.88 22.91 8.65
C LEU A 92 -15.53 24.37 8.36
N ASP A 93 -14.38 24.82 8.85
CA ASP A 93 -13.86 26.12 8.48
C ASP A 93 -13.40 26.15 7.00
N PRO A 94 -13.31 27.35 6.40
CA PRO A 94 -12.92 27.48 4.99
C PRO A 94 -11.56 26.86 4.63
N ALA A 95 -10.59 26.85 5.54
CA ALA A 95 -9.27 26.28 5.27
C ALA A 95 -9.34 24.75 5.20
N THR A 96 -10.06 24.11 6.13
CA THR A 96 -10.30 22.66 6.08
C THR A 96 -11.03 22.27 4.78
N ASN A 97 -12.07 23.01 4.40
CA ASN A 97 -12.76 22.78 3.13
C ASN A 97 -11.82 22.94 1.93
N ALA A 98 -10.99 23.98 1.91
CA ALA A 98 -10.02 24.19 0.83
C ALA A 98 -9.02 23.03 0.73
N GLU A 99 -8.50 22.52 1.85
CA GLU A 99 -7.56 21.41 1.86
C GLU A 99 -8.19 20.10 1.37
N LEU A 100 -9.43 19.79 1.80
CA LEU A 100 -10.16 18.60 1.34
C LEU A 100 -10.21 18.52 -0.19
N PHE A 101 -10.57 19.62 -0.85
CA PHE A 101 -10.60 19.67 -2.31
C PHE A 101 -9.20 19.84 -2.93
N GLY A 102 -8.28 20.50 -2.23
CA GLY A 102 -6.88 20.68 -2.63
C GLY A 102 -6.08 19.38 -2.71
N LEU A 103 -6.49 18.33 -1.98
CA LEU A 103 -5.87 17.01 -2.05
C LEU A 103 -6.30 16.19 -3.29
N LEU A 104 -7.44 16.52 -3.91
CA LEU A 104 -7.98 15.73 -5.03
C LEU A 104 -7.08 15.70 -6.27
N PRO A 105 -6.48 16.81 -6.74
CA PRO A 105 -5.57 16.79 -7.89
C PRO A 105 -4.35 15.88 -7.65
N TRP A 106 -3.75 15.93 -6.46
CA TRP A 106 -2.60 15.11 -6.11
C TRP A 106 -2.95 13.61 -6.06
N LEU A 107 -4.06 13.28 -5.41
CA LEU A 107 -4.53 11.90 -5.32
C LEU A 107 -4.87 11.33 -6.70
N THR A 108 -5.62 12.05 -7.51
CA THR A 108 -6.04 11.57 -8.84
C THR A 108 -4.85 11.44 -9.79
N GLU A 109 -3.85 12.32 -9.70
CA GLU A 109 -2.62 12.18 -10.47
C GLU A 109 -1.80 10.95 -10.04
N ALA A 110 -1.61 10.74 -8.73
CA ALA A 110 -0.95 9.55 -8.22
C ALA A 110 -1.67 8.26 -8.66
N GLN A 111 -3.00 8.24 -8.57
CA GLN A 111 -3.82 7.11 -9.04
C GLN A 111 -3.68 6.88 -10.54
N ARG A 112 -3.70 7.92 -11.39
CA ARG A 112 -3.48 7.76 -12.84
C ARG A 112 -2.11 7.16 -13.14
N ARG A 113 -1.04 7.65 -12.51
CA ARG A 113 0.32 7.17 -12.75
C ARG A 113 0.51 5.71 -12.33
N VAL A 114 -0.06 5.33 -11.18
CA VAL A 114 0.10 3.98 -10.60
C VAL A 114 -0.82 2.97 -11.26
N LEU A 115 -2.10 3.32 -11.39
CA LEU A 115 -3.16 2.38 -11.75
C LEU A 115 -3.53 2.43 -13.23
N ARG A 116 -3.10 3.48 -13.95
CA ARG A 116 -3.45 3.70 -15.37
C ARG A 116 -4.96 3.66 -15.59
N CYS A 117 -5.71 4.29 -14.69
CA CYS A 117 -7.15 4.43 -14.83
C CYS A 117 -7.52 5.47 -15.90
N ASP A 118 -8.68 5.26 -16.53
CA ASP A 118 -9.19 6.11 -17.61
C ASP A 118 -10.01 7.30 -17.08
N GLY A 119 -10.52 7.19 -15.86
CA GLY A 119 -11.35 8.22 -15.25
C GLY A 119 -11.57 8.02 -13.76
N PHE A 120 -12.44 8.86 -13.19
CA PHE A 120 -12.77 8.84 -11.76
C PHE A 120 -14.25 9.12 -11.52
N ASN A 121 -14.79 8.51 -10.47
CA ASN A 121 -15.95 9.05 -9.77
C ASN A 121 -15.47 9.70 -8.47
N ILE A 122 -15.88 10.95 -8.26
CA ILE A 122 -15.57 11.72 -7.05
C ILE A 122 -16.90 12.21 -6.48
N GLY A 123 -17.14 11.96 -5.19
CA GLY A 123 -18.41 12.37 -4.58
C GLY A 123 -18.46 12.20 -3.06
N LEU A 124 -19.48 12.83 -2.46
CA LEU A 124 -19.81 12.72 -1.05
C LEU A 124 -21.26 12.25 -0.91
N ASN A 125 -21.51 11.46 0.11
CA ASN A 125 -22.87 11.14 0.56
C ASN A 125 -23.08 11.84 1.91
N LEU A 126 -23.99 12.81 1.98
CA LEU A 126 -24.30 13.56 3.20
C LEU A 126 -25.64 13.11 3.78
N GLY A 127 -25.62 12.69 5.05
CA GLY A 127 -26.76 12.07 5.72
C GLY A 127 -27.05 10.63 5.29
N ALA A 128 -27.72 9.88 6.17
CA ALA A 128 -28.03 8.46 5.95
C ALA A 128 -28.87 8.22 4.68
N VAL A 129 -29.77 9.15 4.34
CA VAL A 129 -30.64 9.05 3.16
C VAL A 129 -29.88 9.10 1.83
N ALA A 130 -28.69 9.73 1.81
CA ALA A 130 -27.82 9.76 0.64
C ALA A 130 -26.96 8.49 0.49
N GLY A 131 -27.12 7.51 1.39
CA GLY A 131 -26.32 6.28 1.39
C GLY A 131 -24.96 6.43 2.05
N ALA A 132 -24.80 7.39 2.97
CA ALA A 132 -23.61 7.49 3.80
C ALA A 132 -23.52 6.28 4.75
N GLY A 133 -22.53 5.41 4.55
CA GLY A 133 -22.29 4.28 5.44
C GLY A 133 -21.79 4.71 6.83
N ILE A 134 -21.19 5.90 6.90
CA ILE A 134 -20.80 6.60 8.13
C ILE A 134 -21.32 8.02 7.96
N SER A 135 -22.49 8.30 8.55
CA SER A 135 -23.19 9.58 8.36
C SER A 135 -22.60 10.74 9.16
N ASP A 136 -21.94 10.43 10.28
CA ASP A 136 -21.60 11.44 11.27
C ASP A 136 -20.21 12.07 11.02
N HIS A 137 -19.48 11.57 10.01
CA HIS A 137 -18.17 12.10 9.63
C HIS A 137 -18.01 12.04 8.11
N LEU A 138 -18.04 13.22 7.49
CA LEU A 138 -17.99 13.38 6.04
C LEU A 138 -16.67 12.90 5.45
N HIS A 139 -16.73 12.37 4.23
CA HIS A 139 -15.57 11.90 3.50
C HIS A 139 -15.85 11.94 2.00
N ILE A 140 -14.86 12.38 1.22
CA ILE A 140 -14.95 12.43 -0.24
C ILE A 140 -14.41 11.12 -0.80
N HIS A 141 -15.27 10.36 -1.47
CA HIS A 141 -14.85 9.17 -2.20
C HIS A 141 -14.15 9.56 -3.50
N VAL A 142 -13.02 8.92 -3.78
CA VAL A 142 -12.30 9.01 -5.06
C VAL A 142 -12.10 7.58 -5.57
N VAL A 143 -12.84 7.23 -6.61
CA VAL A 143 -12.90 5.87 -7.16
C VAL A 143 -12.35 5.87 -8.59
N PRO A 144 -11.17 5.27 -8.83
CA PRO A 144 -10.63 5.06 -10.17
C PRO A 144 -11.56 4.19 -11.03
N ARG A 145 -11.67 4.52 -12.32
CA ARG A 145 -12.52 3.85 -13.30
C ARG A 145 -11.74 3.47 -14.55
N TRP A 146 -12.13 2.36 -15.17
CA TRP A 146 -11.59 1.89 -16.45
C TRP A 146 -12.70 1.62 -17.45
N GLN A 147 -12.39 1.71 -18.72
CA GLN A 147 -13.28 1.26 -19.77
C GLN A 147 -13.56 -0.24 -19.59
N GLY A 148 -14.84 -0.59 -19.35
CA GLY A 148 -15.27 -1.97 -19.17
C GLY A 148 -15.09 -2.56 -17.76
N ASP A 149 -14.80 -1.74 -16.73
CA ASP A 149 -14.72 -2.22 -15.35
C ASP A 149 -16.08 -2.71 -14.79
N ALA A 150 -17.18 -2.18 -15.33
CA ALA A 150 -18.52 -2.68 -15.07
C ALA A 150 -18.77 -3.95 -15.90
N ASN A 151 -18.79 -5.10 -15.22
CA ASN A 151 -19.09 -6.41 -15.81
C ASN A 151 -20.32 -7.04 -15.13
N PHE A 152 -20.70 -8.25 -15.57
CA PHE A 152 -21.90 -8.92 -15.08
C PHE A 152 -21.74 -9.55 -13.68
N MET A 153 -20.52 -9.73 -13.16
CA MET A 153 -20.25 -10.45 -11.91
C MET A 153 -20.95 -9.84 -10.69
N PRO A 154 -21.01 -8.51 -10.49
CA PRO A 154 -21.70 -7.91 -9.36
C PRO A 154 -23.22 -8.13 -9.43
N ILE A 155 -23.78 -8.23 -10.64
CA ILE A 155 -25.23 -8.39 -10.86
C ILE A 155 -25.63 -9.86 -10.70
N LEU A 156 -24.92 -10.78 -11.37
CA LEU A 156 -25.29 -12.19 -11.42
C LEU A 156 -24.81 -12.98 -10.20
N ALA A 157 -23.66 -12.60 -9.64
CA ALA A 157 -22.98 -13.37 -8.59
C ALA A 157 -22.76 -12.58 -7.29
N ASN A 158 -23.26 -11.34 -7.21
CA ASN A 158 -23.01 -10.45 -6.05
C ASN A 158 -21.52 -10.41 -5.65
N THR A 159 -20.64 -10.45 -6.65
CA THR A 159 -19.19 -10.61 -6.47
C THR A 159 -18.47 -9.51 -7.22
N MET A 160 -17.59 -8.79 -6.51
CA MET A 160 -16.67 -7.83 -7.10
C MET A 160 -15.31 -8.50 -7.30
N VAL A 161 -14.76 -8.38 -8.51
CA VAL A 161 -13.40 -8.85 -8.81
C VAL A 161 -12.47 -7.64 -8.75
N LEU A 162 -11.52 -7.67 -7.81
CA LEU A 162 -10.49 -6.65 -7.67
C LEU A 162 -9.15 -7.24 -8.12
N PRO A 163 -8.51 -6.68 -9.16
CA PRO A 163 -7.31 -7.27 -9.77
C PRO A 163 -6.05 -7.17 -8.90
N GLU A 164 -6.05 -6.33 -7.87
CA GLU A 164 -4.87 -6.09 -7.03
C GLU A 164 -5.25 -6.03 -5.54
N LEU A 165 -4.38 -6.59 -4.69
CA LEU A 165 -4.56 -6.61 -3.24
C LEU A 165 -4.34 -5.22 -2.62
N ILE A 166 -5.09 -4.92 -1.56
CA ILE A 166 -5.02 -3.64 -0.84
C ILE A 166 -3.58 -3.27 -0.41
N PRO A 167 -2.78 -4.15 0.22
CA PRO A 167 -1.40 -3.80 0.62
C PRO A 167 -0.50 -3.43 -0.56
N VAL A 168 -0.73 -4.02 -1.72
CA VAL A 168 0.02 -3.74 -2.96
C VAL A 168 -0.36 -2.37 -3.50
N THR A 169 -1.66 -2.11 -3.67
CA THR A 169 -2.14 -0.80 -4.14
C THR A 169 -1.75 0.31 -3.16
N TYR A 170 -1.85 0.05 -1.86
CA TYR A 170 -1.42 0.94 -0.80
C TYR A 170 0.04 1.33 -0.95
N ALA A 171 0.93 0.35 -1.12
CA ALA A 171 2.35 0.59 -1.25
C ALA A 171 2.69 1.42 -2.48
N LYS A 172 2.07 1.11 -3.62
CA LYS A 172 2.30 1.85 -4.87
C LYS A 172 1.82 3.29 -4.77
N LEU A 173 0.62 3.53 -4.24
CA LEU A 173 0.08 4.89 -4.06
C LEU A 173 0.86 5.68 -3.02
N ARG A 174 1.25 5.06 -1.89
CA ARG A 174 2.03 5.73 -0.85
C ARG A 174 3.40 6.16 -1.37
N ALA A 175 4.07 5.31 -2.16
CA ALA A 175 5.33 5.66 -2.79
C ALA A 175 5.23 6.92 -3.68
N GLU A 176 4.17 7.04 -4.49
CA GLU A 176 3.95 8.24 -5.31
C GLU A 176 3.70 9.50 -4.47
N LEU A 177 2.82 9.40 -3.49
CA LEU A 177 2.40 10.55 -2.68
C LEU A 177 3.57 11.09 -1.85
N GLU A 178 4.34 10.21 -1.21
CA GLU A 178 5.51 10.57 -0.39
C GLU A 178 6.62 11.26 -1.21
N LEU A 179 6.75 10.92 -2.50
CA LEU A 179 7.75 11.52 -3.39
C LEU A 179 7.26 12.76 -4.13
N SER A 180 5.95 13.02 -4.10
CA SER A 180 5.33 14.19 -4.74
C SER A 180 5.62 15.48 -3.98
N ALA A 181 5.40 16.62 -4.65
CA ALA A 181 5.54 17.92 -4.00
C ALA A 181 4.48 18.16 -2.90
N LEU A 182 3.38 17.41 -2.89
CA LEU A 182 2.40 17.44 -1.80
C LEU A 182 3.03 17.08 -0.45
N ALA A 183 3.79 15.98 -0.39
CA ALA A 183 4.40 15.52 0.86
C ALA A 183 5.69 16.25 1.19
N ARG A 184 6.40 16.72 0.17
CA ARG A 184 7.74 17.30 0.30
C ARG A 184 7.74 18.81 0.56
N GLY A 185 6.66 19.49 0.17
CA GLY A 185 6.63 20.95 0.07
C GLY A 185 7.30 21.46 -1.20
N GLU A 186 6.86 22.62 -1.66
CA GLU A 186 7.47 23.28 -2.83
C GLU A 186 8.92 23.68 -2.54
N GLY A 187 9.81 23.42 -3.50
CA GLY A 187 11.22 23.81 -3.40
C GLY A 187 12.12 22.85 -2.62
N ASP A 188 11.61 21.71 -2.15
CA ASP A 188 12.43 20.68 -1.50
C ASP A 188 13.56 20.17 -2.42
N PRO A 189 14.84 20.31 -2.05
CA PRO A 189 15.97 19.97 -2.91
C PRO A 189 16.23 18.47 -3.06
N ALA A 190 15.56 17.62 -2.27
CA ALA A 190 15.79 16.18 -2.32
C ALA A 190 15.48 15.58 -3.70
N ILE A 191 16.38 14.74 -4.21
CA ILE A 191 16.16 14.04 -5.47
C ILE A 191 15.34 12.78 -5.17
N PRO A 192 14.12 12.63 -5.74
CA PRO A 192 13.30 11.47 -5.52
C PRO A 192 13.91 10.23 -6.20
N GLN A 193 13.90 9.12 -5.46
CA GLN A 193 14.37 7.81 -5.90
C GLN A 193 13.38 6.74 -5.40
N ALA A 194 13.44 5.57 -6.01
CA ALA A 194 12.68 4.41 -5.54
C ALA A 194 13.60 3.21 -5.38
N GLY A 195 13.26 2.34 -4.43
CA GLY A 195 14.02 1.13 -4.13
C GLY A 195 13.16 0.05 -3.51
N ALA A 196 13.80 -1.06 -3.15
CA ALA A 196 13.09 -2.21 -2.62
C ALA A 196 13.82 -2.92 -1.48
N ILE A 197 13.04 -3.51 -0.58
CA ILE A 197 13.42 -4.67 0.24
C ILE A 197 13.03 -5.90 -0.56
N VAL A 198 14.02 -6.71 -0.94
CA VAL A 198 13.84 -7.82 -1.87
C VAL A 198 13.81 -9.15 -1.11
N LEU A 199 12.67 -9.82 -1.12
CA LEU A 199 12.49 -11.15 -0.54
C LEU A 199 12.51 -12.18 -1.66
N LEU A 200 13.44 -13.14 -1.60
CA LEU A 200 13.46 -14.23 -2.57
C LEU A 200 12.44 -15.31 -2.19
N GLU A 201 11.47 -15.51 -3.07
CA GLU A 201 10.45 -16.55 -2.91
C GLU A 201 11.09 -17.96 -2.87
N GLY A 202 10.53 -18.86 -2.06
CA GLY A 202 11.01 -20.23 -1.91
C GLY A 202 12.29 -20.43 -1.07
N HIS A 203 13.08 -19.38 -0.83
CA HIS A 203 14.35 -19.49 -0.09
C HIS A 203 14.33 -18.82 1.29
N GLY A 204 13.36 -17.95 1.57
CA GLY A 204 13.29 -17.21 2.82
C GLY A 204 14.48 -16.27 3.04
N LYS A 205 15.12 -15.81 1.95
CA LYS A 205 16.31 -14.94 1.97
C LYS A 205 15.94 -13.51 1.60
N VAL A 206 16.76 -12.59 2.09
CA VAL A 206 16.74 -11.18 1.67
C VAL A 206 17.93 -10.95 0.74
N ALA A 207 17.66 -10.35 -0.42
CA ALA A 207 18.71 -9.93 -1.34
C ALA A 207 19.10 -8.47 -1.05
N LEU A 208 20.40 -8.25 -0.85
CA LEU A 208 20.99 -6.92 -0.67
C LEU A 208 22.00 -6.66 -1.79
N ARG A 209 22.25 -5.38 -2.06
CA ARG A 209 23.23 -4.95 -3.04
C ARG A 209 24.54 -4.54 -2.40
N ARG A 210 25.65 -4.98 -2.97
CA ARG A 210 27.00 -4.50 -2.71
C ARG A 210 27.34 -3.39 -3.69
N ALA A 211 27.44 -2.15 -3.21
CA ALA A 211 27.86 -1.02 -4.02
C ALA A 211 29.36 -1.06 -4.32
N SER A 212 29.80 -0.26 -5.29
CA SER A 212 31.20 -0.21 -5.75
C SER A 212 32.19 0.28 -4.70
N ASP A 213 31.74 1.02 -3.69
CA ASP A 213 32.52 1.43 -2.52
C ASP A 213 32.59 0.34 -1.43
N GLY A 214 32.02 -0.83 -1.68
CA GLY A 214 31.96 -1.98 -0.77
C GLY A 214 30.82 -1.94 0.24
N SER A 215 30.02 -0.86 0.27
CA SER A 215 28.85 -0.78 1.16
C SER A 215 27.77 -1.79 0.77
N ILE A 216 27.04 -2.29 1.76
CA ILE A 216 25.87 -3.14 1.59
C ILE A 216 24.63 -2.29 1.79
N VAL A 217 23.79 -2.21 0.77
CA VAL A 217 22.64 -1.32 0.68
C VAL A 217 21.43 -2.04 0.13
N LEU A 218 20.25 -1.43 0.29
CA LEU A 218 19.06 -1.84 -0.44
C LEU A 218 19.17 -1.34 -1.91
N PRO A 219 18.72 -2.12 -2.91
CA PRO A 219 18.68 -1.68 -4.30
C PRO A 219 17.79 -0.44 -4.44
N LYS A 220 18.27 0.55 -5.20
CA LYS A 220 17.55 1.82 -5.42
C LYS A 220 18.20 2.66 -6.50
N GLY A 221 17.37 3.38 -7.25
CA GLY A 221 17.86 4.32 -8.26
C GLY A 221 16.87 5.41 -8.62
N HIS A 222 17.16 6.05 -9.75
CA HIS A 222 16.44 7.23 -10.20
C HIS A 222 15.10 6.85 -10.81
N ILE A 223 14.10 7.71 -10.62
CA ILE A 223 12.80 7.57 -11.28
C ILE A 223 12.89 8.27 -12.63
N GLU A 224 12.62 7.55 -13.71
CA GLU A 224 12.63 8.12 -15.05
C GLU A 224 11.42 9.05 -15.30
N PRO A 225 11.52 10.03 -16.21
CA PRO A 225 10.39 10.90 -16.54
C PRO A 225 9.13 10.10 -16.95
N GLY A 226 8.02 10.32 -16.23
CA GLY A 226 6.75 9.63 -16.47
C GLY A 226 6.67 8.21 -15.88
N GLU A 227 7.76 7.67 -15.35
CA GLU A 227 7.79 6.39 -14.66
C GLU A 227 7.17 6.53 -13.26
N PRO A 228 6.25 5.65 -12.84
CA PRO A 228 5.81 5.60 -11.45
C PRO A 228 6.90 4.98 -10.56
N ALA A 229 7.04 5.46 -9.34
CA ALA A 229 8.03 5.05 -8.35
C ALA A 229 8.10 3.54 -8.16
N TYR A 230 6.95 2.84 -8.17
CA TYR A 230 6.97 1.39 -8.04
C TYR A 230 7.63 0.67 -9.22
N ARG A 231 7.51 1.19 -10.45
CA ARG A 231 8.19 0.62 -11.62
C ARG A 231 9.68 0.90 -11.57
N ALA A 232 10.07 2.09 -11.14
CA ALA A 232 11.48 2.40 -10.91
C ALA A 232 12.09 1.41 -9.91
N ALA A 233 11.45 1.16 -8.77
CA ALA A 233 11.93 0.17 -7.81
C ALA A 233 12.09 -1.24 -8.41
N LEU A 234 11.11 -1.72 -9.19
CA LEU A 234 11.17 -3.04 -9.83
C LEU A 234 12.25 -3.10 -10.92
N ARG A 235 12.41 -2.03 -11.71
CA ARG A 235 13.45 -1.92 -12.73
C ARG A 235 14.84 -1.97 -12.09
N GLU A 236 15.06 -1.23 -11.01
CA GLU A 236 16.35 -1.23 -10.29
C GLU A 236 16.66 -2.60 -9.68
N VAL A 237 15.65 -3.32 -9.15
CA VAL A 237 15.84 -4.71 -8.68
C VAL A 237 16.24 -5.64 -9.84
N HIS A 238 15.65 -5.48 -11.02
CA HIS A 238 16.03 -6.26 -12.20
C HIS A 238 17.44 -5.90 -12.69
N GLU A 239 17.75 -4.62 -12.86
CA GLU A 239 19.02 -4.13 -13.42
C GLU A 239 20.22 -4.32 -12.49
N GLU A 240 20.02 -4.14 -11.18
CA GLU A 240 21.11 -4.24 -10.19
C GLU A 240 21.30 -5.67 -9.65
N MET A 241 20.32 -6.56 -9.84
CA MET A 241 20.34 -7.87 -9.19
C MET A 241 19.94 -9.02 -10.11
N GLY A 242 19.41 -8.80 -11.31
CA GLY A 242 18.92 -9.89 -12.18
C GLY A 242 17.71 -10.62 -11.62
N LEU A 243 16.82 -9.89 -10.92
CA LEU A 243 15.65 -10.44 -10.24
C LEU A 243 14.34 -9.91 -10.84
N ARG A 244 13.41 -10.82 -11.14
CA ARG A 244 12.03 -10.46 -11.49
C ARG A 244 11.23 -10.31 -10.21
N ALA A 245 10.65 -9.13 -9.99
CA ALA A 245 10.01 -8.82 -8.72
C ALA A 245 8.57 -8.29 -8.87
N GLU A 246 7.77 -8.51 -7.83
CA GLU A 246 6.40 -8.01 -7.69
C GLU A 246 6.24 -7.32 -6.33
N VAL A 247 5.52 -6.20 -6.31
CA VAL A 247 5.28 -5.45 -5.07
C VAL A 247 4.32 -6.22 -4.18
N ILE A 248 4.68 -6.40 -2.92
CA ILE A 248 3.83 -7.04 -1.89
C ILE A 248 3.48 -6.11 -0.74
N GLY A 249 4.19 -4.99 -0.56
CA GLY A 249 3.88 -4.05 0.53
C GLY A 249 4.75 -2.80 0.57
N TRP A 250 4.48 -1.95 1.56
CA TRP A 250 5.20 -0.70 1.81
C TRP A 250 6.27 -0.89 2.89
N ALA A 251 7.50 -0.43 2.63
CA ALA A 251 8.56 -0.46 3.62
C ALA A 251 8.64 0.87 4.39
N GLY A 252 8.73 1.99 3.66
CA GLY A 252 8.91 3.32 4.23
C GLY A 252 9.74 4.24 3.32
N THR A 253 10.00 5.46 3.78
CA THR A 253 10.86 6.43 3.11
C THR A 253 12.15 6.64 3.90
N LEU A 254 13.26 6.87 3.19
CA LEU A 254 14.52 7.30 3.79
C LEU A 254 15.03 8.57 3.10
N ARG A 255 15.49 9.53 3.91
CA ARG A 255 16.13 10.76 3.45
C ARG A 255 17.59 10.78 3.92
N PHE A 256 18.51 11.03 3.00
CA PHE A 256 19.94 11.12 3.30
C PHE A 256 20.72 11.88 2.23
N THR A 257 21.93 12.31 2.55
CA THR A 257 22.83 13.00 1.61
C THR A 257 23.87 12.04 1.07
N ALA A 258 24.00 11.96 -0.26
CA ALA A 258 25.03 11.16 -0.92
C ALA A 258 25.61 11.92 -2.12
N ALA A 259 26.93 11.99 -2.20
CA ALA A 259 27.67 12.79 -3.19
C ALA A 259 27.24 14.27 -3.23
N GLY A 260 27.04 14.87 -2.04
CA GLY A 260 26.67 16.29 -1.90
C GLY A 260 25.23 16.62 -2.32
N ARG A 261 24.40 15.63 -2.63
CA ARG A 261 22.99 15.82 -3.00
C ARG A 261 22.09 15.08 -2.02
N GLU A 262 21.02 15.75 -1.62
CA GLU A 262 19.99 15.15 -0.78
C GLU A 262 19.13 14.20 -1.64
N ARG A 263 18.79 13.04 -1.07
CA ARG A 263 17.99 12.01 -1.72
C ARG A 263 16.85 11.64 -0.81
N LEU A 264 15.68 11.45 -1.42
CA LEU A 264 14.50 10.89 -0.76
C LEU A 264 14.13 9.61 -1.51
N VAL A 265 14.21 8.47 -0.82
CA VAL A 265 13.99 7.16 -1.42
C VAL A 265 12.72 6.55 -0.83
N ALA A 266 11.75 6.21 -1.68
CA ALA A 266 10.61 5.38 -1.30
C ALA A 266 10.96 3.90 -1.49
N TYR A 267 10.87 3.13 -0.41
CA TYR A 267 11.14 1.71 -0.41
C TYR A 267 9.85 0.89 -0.37
N LEU A 268 9.76 -0.04 -1.32
CA LEU A 268 8.71 -1.05 -1.38
C LEU A 268 9.23 -2.38 -0.84
N ILE A 269 8.33 -3.23 -0.37
CA ILE A 269 8.63 -4.64 -0.13
C ILE A 269 8.23 -5.39 -1.40
N VAL A 270 9.16 -6.17 -1.94
CA VAL A 270 8.93 -6.95 -3.16
C VAL A 270 9.23 -8.42 -2.90
N SER A 271 8.42 -9.28 -3.52
CA SER A 271 8.74 -10.69 -3.69
C SER A 271 9.44 -10.87 -5.03
N ALA A 272 10.49 -11.68 -5.08
CA ALA A 272 11.32 -11.83 -6.25
C ALA A 272 11.72 -13.27 -6.56
N GLU A 273 11.87 -13.53 -7.86
CA GLU A 273 12.37 -14.79 -8.40
C GLU A 273 13.66 -14.54 -9.23
N PRO A 274 14.65 -15.45 -9.16
CA PRO A 274 15.83 -15.41 -10.02
C PRO A 274 15.51 -15.45 -11.52
N GLU A 275 16.17 -14.58 -12.29
CA GLU A 275 16.25 -14.69 -13.75
C GLU A 275 17.64 -15.21 -14.19
N PRO A 276 17.86 -15.55 -15.47
CA PRO A 276 19.13 -16.14 -15.92
C PRO A 276 20.39 -15.31 -15.59
N ASP A 277 20.30 -13.99 -15.52
CA ASP A 277 21.44 -13.12 -15.20
C ASP A 277 21.73 -13.03 -13.68
N PHE A 278 20.83 -13.54 -12.82
CA PHE A 278 20.97 -13.52 -11.36
C PHE A 278 22.31 -14.11 -10.88
N GLN A 279 22.77 -15.18 -11.53
CA GLN A 279 24.00 -15.86 -11.15
C GLN A 279 25.23 -14.95 -11.24
N ARG A 280 25.27 -14.09 -12.27
CA ARG A 280 26.35 -13.11 -12.45
C ARG A 280 26.35 -12.07 -11.33
N HIS A 281 25.16 -11.63 -10.94
CA HIS A 281 24.99 -10.67 -9.84
C HIS A 281 25.38 -11.27 -8.49
N LEU A 282 25.02 -12.53 -8.20
CA LEU A 282 25.44 -13.23 -6.98
C LEU A 282 26.96 -13.28 -6.79
N GLU A 283 27.71 -13.37 -7.88
CA GLU A 283 29.18 -13.44 -7.85
C GLU A 283 29.84 -12.05 -7.67
N THR A 284 29.10 -10.96 -7.89
CA THR A 284 29.67 -9.62 -8.03
C THR A 284 29.07 -8.60 -7.06
N ASP A 285 27.77 -8.33 -7.18
CA ASP A 285 27.11 -7.17 -6.57
C ASP A 285 25.86 -7.53 -5.75
N THR A 286 25.44 -8.79 -5.68
CA THR A 286 24.30 -9.24 -4.90
C THR A 286 24.72 -10.18 -3.77
N VAL A 287 24.14 -9.96 -2.58
CA VAL A 287 24.36 -10.77 -1.39
C VAL A 287 23.02 -11.33 -0.91
N LEU A 288 22.92 -12.65 -0.78
CA LEU A 288 21.77 -13.31 -0.17
C LEU A 288 22.04 -13.63 1.29
N LEU A 289 21.14 -13.20 2.16
CA LEU A 289 21.27 -13.40 3.60
C LEU A 289 19.95 -13.89 4.19
N ASP A 290 20.03 -14.57 5.32
CA ASP A 290 18.84 -14.79 6.14
C ASP A 290 18.30 -13.44 6.66
N PRO A 291 16.98 -13.30 6.91
CA PRO A 291 16.38 -12.03 7.28
C PRO A 291 17.04 -11.36 8.49
N ALA A 292 17.45 -12.15 9.48
CA ALA A 292 18.14 -11.66 10.66
C ALA A 292 19.54 -11.09 10.35
N ASP A 293 20.30 -11.77 9.48
CA ASP A 293 21.66 -11.37 9.10
C ASP A 293 21.65 -10.20 8.11
N ALA A 294 20.63 -10.11 7.25
CA ALA A 294 20.46 -9.03 6.29
C ALA A 294 20.39 -7.66 6.98
N ALA A 295 19.63 -7.56 8.07
CA ALA A 295 19.55 -6.33 8.86
C ALA A 295 20.90 -5.95 9.48
N MET A 296 21.74 -6.92 9.84
CA MET A 296 23.07 -6.64 10.39
C MET A 296 24.09 -6.27 9.32
N ALA A 297 23.94 -6.80 8.10
CA ALA A 297 24.87 -6.59 6.99
C ALA A 297 24.75 -5.20 6.36
N LEU A 298 23.55 -4.60 6.35
CA LEU A 298 23.34 -3.24 5.82
C LEU A 298 24.31 -2.24 6.47
N THR A 299 24.94 -1.38 5.66
CA THR A 299 25.97 -0.47 6.14
C THR A 299 25.41 0.71 6.95
N HIS A 300 24.22 1.21 6.59
CA HIS A 300 23.64 2.41 7.18
C HIS A 300 22.49 2.08 8.14
N GLU A 301 22.54 2.64 9.36
CA GLU A 301 21.56 2.38 10.42
C GLU A 301 20.10 2.62 10.00
N PRO A 302 19.74 3.73 9.31
CA PRO A 302 18.35 3.95 8.91
C PRO A 302 17.80 2.86 7.98
N ALA A 303 18.64 2.28 7.13
CA ALA A 303 18.25 1.15 6.28
C ALA A 303 18.06 -0.13 7.10
N ARG A 304 18.85 -0.33 8.16
CA ARG A 304 18.67 -1.46 9.09
C ARG A 304 17.33 -1.39 9.80
N GLU A 305 17.02 -0.22 10.36
CA GLU A 305 15.75 0.00 11.06
C GLU A 305 14.55 -0.20 10.14
N LEU A 306 14.62 0.35 8.92
CA LEU A 306 13.61 0.14 7.89
C LEU A 306 13.40 -1.35 7.58
N LEU A 307 14.49 -2.10 7.36
CA LEU A 307 14.43 -3.52 7.08
C LEU A 307 13.86 -4.30 8.27
N ARG A 308 14.32 -4.02 9.50
CA ARG A 308 13.80 -4.66 10.73
C ARG A 308 12.30 -4.42 10.90
N ALA A 309 11.85 -3.19 10.69
CA ALA A 309 10.43 -2.85 10.78
C ALA A 309 9.60 -3.58 9.72
N ALA A 310 10.09 -3.63 8.48
CA ALA A 310 9.43 -4.37 7.40
C ALA A 310 9.34 -5.87 7.68
N LEU A 311 10.45 -6.50 8.11
CA LEU A 311 10.49 -7.92 8.46
C LEU A 311 9.57 -8.24 9.64
N GLY A 312 9.55 -7.38 10.67
CA GLY A 312 8.65 -7.52 11.81
C GLY A 312 7.17 -7.50 11.41
N ARG A 313 6.78 -6.60 10.49
CA ARG A 313 5.41 -6.54 9.95
C ARG A 313 5.02 -7.79 9.14
N LEU A 314 6.00 -8.45 8.51
CA LEU A 314 5.79 -9.70 7.78
C LEU A 314 5.84 -10.94 8.70
N GLY A 315 6.10 -10.77 10.00
CA GLY A 315 6.29 -11.87 10.93
C GLY A 315 7.57 -12.67 10.69
N LEU A 316 8.56 -12.09 10.00
CA LEU A 316 9.85 -12.71 9.71
C LEU A 316 10.86 -12.45 10.83
N PRO A 317 11.87 -13.32 11.02
CA PRO A 317 12.88 -13.15 12.05
C PRO A 317 13.63 -11.82 11.92
N VAL A 318 13.64 -11.05 12.99
CA VAL A 318 14.38 -9.79 13.10
C VAL A 318 15.55 -10.05 14.05
N GLY A 319 16.79 -10.04 13.53
CA GLY A 319 17.98 -10.27 14.35
C GLY A 319 18.05 -9.27 15.52
N ALA A 320 18.47 -9.74 16.71
CA ALA A 320 18.52 -8.90 17.91
C ALA A 320 19.41 -7.66 17.70
N SER A 321 18.93 -6.48 18.10
CA SER A 321 19.78 -5.29 18.20
C SER A 321 20.88 -5.54 19.24
N ARG A 322 22.14 -5.32 18.87
CA ARG A 322 23.26 -5.26 19.80
C ARG A 322 23.40 -3.86 20.37
#